data_AF-A0A7W0S0G1-F1
#
_entry.id   AF-A0A7W0S0G1-F1
#
_cell.length_a   1.000
_cell.length_b   1.000
_cell.length_c   1.000
_cell.angle_alpha   90.00
_cell.angle_beta   90.00
_cell.angle_gamma   90.00
#
_symmetry.space_group_name_H-M   'P 1'
#
loop_
_entity.id
_entity.type
_entity.pdbx_description
1 polymer ?
#
loop_
_entity_poly.entity_id
_entity_poly.type
_entity_poly.pdbx_seq_one_letter_code
_entity_poly.pdbx_strand_id
1 'polypeptide(L)'
;LRRERRADGRLLAAFGATVGLAYLPFLGVGERVLGYLPGYLDEEGFSSGERFYLAPLAGGLPFAPLLVCAMAALALRLWLRPAADGRAAGGRVLLLFLCLLVLATPAYPWYALLALAFLPLARGIVLLPATILTATAPLLYVHLKSASEPVWPLHVAYGGSAAALALAALWALRGLVGGPPRLAQNAAP
;
A
#
# COMPACT_ATOMS: atom_id res chain seq x y z
N LEU A 1 -27.65 -4.54 -5.27
CA LEU A 1 -27.41 -5.37 -4.05
C LEU A 1 -27.27 -6.88 -4.33
N ARG A 2 -28.30 -7.65 -4.70
CA ARG A 2 -28.17 -9.12 -4.94
C ARG A 2 -27.24 -9.49 -6.12
N ARG A 3 -27.22 -8.68 -7.19
CA ARG A 3 -26.39 -8.91 -8.38
C ARG A 3 -24.91 -8.61 -8.12
N GLU A 4 -24.62 -7.60 -7.32
CA GLU A 4 -23.26 -7.25 -6.89
C GLU A 4 -22.68 -8.29 -5.93
N ARG A 5 -23.44 -8.72 -4.90
CA ARG A 5 -22.97 -9.78 -4.00
C ARG A 5 -22.69 -11.12 -4.69
N ARG A 6 -23.41 -11.45 -5.78
CA ARG A 6 -23.13 -12.63 -6.61
C ARG A 6 -21.90 -12.44 -7.50
N ALA A 7 -21.61 -11.22 -7.93
CA ALA A 7 -20.37 -10.88 -8.64
C ALA A 7 -19.16 -10.96 -7.70
N ASP A 8 -19.31 -10.51 -6.45
CA ASP A 8 -18.29 -10.60 -5.40
C ASP A 8 -17.95 -12.07 -5.06
N GLY A 9 -18.97 -12.92 -4.92
CA GLY A 9 -18.75 -14.35 -4.67
C GLY A 9 -18.03 -15.07 -5.82
N ARG A 10 -18.33 -14.71 -7.07
CA ARG A 10 -17.60 -15.24 -8.25
C ARG A 10 -16.17 -14.74 -8.29
N LEU A 11 -15.92 -13.49 -7.93
CA LEU A 11 -14.57 -12.92 -7.86
C LEU A 11 -13.74 -13.60 -6.77
N LEU A 12 -14.31 -13.80 -5.58
CA LEU A 12 -13.65 -14.53 -4.48
C LEU A 12 -13.37 -15.98 -4.88
N ALA A 13 -14.32 -16.65 -5.53
CA ALA A 13 -14.12 -18.00 -6.04
C ALA A 13 -13.02 -18.06 -7.12
N ALA A 14 -13.02 -17.13 -8.07
CA ALA A 14 -11.98 -17.03 -9.10
C ALA A 14 -10.60 -16.73 -8.50
N PHE A 15 -10.52 -15.82 -7.52
CA PHE A 15 -9.30 -15.55 -6.78
C PHE A 15 -8.80 -16.81 -6.06
N GLY A 16 -9.67 -17.47 -5.29
CA GLY A 16 -9.33 -18.70 -4.58
C GLY A 16 -8.91 -19.82 -5.52
N ALA A 17 -9.59 -19.99 -6.65
CA ALA A 17 -9.23 -20.95 -7.68
C ALA A 17 -7.87 -20.61 -8.32
N THR A 18 -7.61 -19.33 -8.60
CA THR A 18 -6.33 -18.87 -9.17
C THR A 18 -5.19 -19.14 -8.19
N VAL A 19 -5.37 -18.81 -6.91
CA VAL A 19 -4.39 -19.12 -5.85
C VAL A 19 -4.19 -20.63 -5.76
N GLY A 20 -5.26 -21.42 -5.70
CA GLY A 20 -5.18 -22.88 -5.62
C GLY A 20 -4.45 -23.50 -6.82
N LEU A 21 -4.76 -23.06 -8.03
CA LEU A 21 -4.09 -23.53 -9.26
C LEU A 21 -2.62 -23.10 -9.31
N ALA A 22 -2.30 -21.88 -8.89
CA ALA A 22 -0.91 -21.39 -8.82
C ALA A 22 -0.07 -22.17 -7.80
N TYR A 23 -0.69 -22.63 -6.71
CA TYR A 23 -0.03 -23.43 -5.68
C TYR A 23 -0.03 -24.94 -5.95
N LEU A 24 -0.80 -25.42 -6.94
CA LEU A 24 -0.93 -26.83 -7.27
C LEU A 24 0.43 -27.54 -7.51
N PRO A 25 1.41 -26.94 -8.23
CA PRO A 25 2.71 -27.57 -8.44
C PRO A 25 3.52 -27.79 -7.14
N PHE A 26 3.19 -27.06 -6.08
CA PHE A 26 3.93 -27.06 -4.82
C PHE A 26 3.31 -27.97 -3.75
N LEU A 27 2.20 -28.67 -4.05
CA LEU A 27 1.54 -29.55 -3.07
C LEU A 27 2.46 -30.65 -2.51
N GLY A 28 3.43 -31.13 -3.31
CA GLY A 28 4.42 -32.12 -2.87
C GLY A 28 5.37 -31.62 -1.76
N VAL A 29 5.43 -30.30 -1.54
CA VAL A 29 6.23 -29.67 -0.49
C VAL A 29 5.47 -29.63 0.85
N GLY A 30 4.14 -29.86 0.85
CA GLY A 30 3.31 -29.91 2.05
C GLY A 30 3.22 -28.56 2.78
N GLU A 31 3.19 -28.59 4.11
CA GLU A 31 3.10 -27.37 4.93
C GLU A 31 4.32 -26.44 4.78
N ARG A 32 5.44 -26.95 4.25
CA ARG A 32 6.63 -26.14 3.96
C ARG A 32 6.41 -25.10 2.87
N VAL A 33 5.32 -25.20 2.10
CA VAL A 33 4.86 -24.13 1.20
C VAL A 33 4.62 -22.82 1.97
N LEU A 34 4.17 -22.91 3.22
CA LEU A 34 4.03 -21.78 4.14
C LEU A 34 5.18 -21.70 5.16
N GLY A 35 6.01 -22.75 5.25
CA GLY A 35 6.92 -23.03 6.36
C GLY A 35 8.15 -22.13 6.48
N TYR A 36 8.41 -21.23 5.53
CA TYR A 36 9.46 -20.21 5.69
C TYR A 36 8.90 -18.83 6.03
N LEU A 37 7.57 -18.62 5.96
CA LEU A 37 6.98 -17.30 6.19
C LEU A 37 7.31 -16.75 7.59
N PRO A 38 7.22 -17.52 8.70
CA PRO A 38 7.59 -17.01 10.01
C PRO A 38 9.07 -16.60 10.09
N GLY A 39 9.98 -17.42 9.54
CA GLY A 39 11.40 -17.11 9.48
C GLY A 39 11.68 -15.86 8.65
N TYR A 40 11.01 -15.69 7.51
CA TYR A 40 11.11 -14.49 6.68
C TYR A 40 10.62 -13.23 7.41
N LEU A 41 9.53 -13.33 8.19
CA LEU A 41 9.02 -12.20 8.98
C LEU A 41 10.02 -11.80 10.07
N ASP A 42 10.66 -12.77 10.73
CA ASP A 42 11.73 -12.50 11.69
C ASP A 42 12.95 -11.87 11.02
N GLU A 43 13.37 -12.37 9.85
CA GLU A 43 14.47 -11.81 9.07
C GLU A 43 14.20 -10.37 8.63
N GLU A 44 12.97 -10.07 8.22
CA GLU A 44 12.53 -8.71 7.88
C GLU A 44 12.23 -7.85 9.11
N GLY A 45 12.50 -8.34 10.32
CA GLY A 45 12.40 -7.56 11.54
C GLY A 45 10.96 -7.24 11.95
N PHE A 46 9.96 -8.02 11.52
CA PHE A 46 8.58 -7.83 11.97
C PHE A 46 8.42 -8.04 13.48
N SER A 47 9.28 -8.86 14.08
CA SER A 47 9.28 -9.13 15.52
C SER A 47 10.01 -8.05 16.34
N SER A 48 11.11 -7.49 15.83
CA SER A 48 11.94 -6.50 16.54
C SER A 48 11.64 -5.04 16.17
N GLY A 49 11.15 -4.79 14.97
CA GLY A 49 10.92 -3.47 14.41
C GLY A 49 12.15 -2.82 13.77
N GLU A 50 13.32 -3.45 13.85
CA GLU A 50 14.63 -2.83 13.55
C GLU A 50 14.85 -2.48 12.07
N ARG A 51 14.09 -3.11 11.16
CA ARG A 51 14.22 -2.93 9.71
C ARG A 51 13.18 -1.99 9.11
N PHE A 52 12.25 -1.48 9.92
CA PHE A 52 11.30 -0.49 9.45
C PHE A 52 11.90 0.91 9.55
N TYR A 53 12.09 1.55 8.40
CA TYR A 53 12.59 2.93 8.32
C TYR A 53 11.72 3.91 9.14
N LEU A 54 10.41 3.64 9.26
CA LEU A 54 9.48 4.46 10.02
C LEU A 54 9.28 3.99 11.48
N ALA A 55 9.91 2.88 11.92
CA ALA A 55 9.80 2.41 13.30
C ALA A 55 10.15 3.46 14.36
N PRO A 56 11.17 4.32 14.18
CA PRO A 56 11.49 5.36 15.17
C PRO A 56 10.31 6.30 15.46
N LEU A 57 9.36 6.45 14.53
CA LEU A 57 8.15 7.29 14.72
C LEU A 57 7.11 6.66 15.64
N ALA A 58 7.20 5.35 15.91
CA ALA A 58 6.27 4.67 16.81
C ALA A 58 6.57 4.92 18.30
N GLY A 59 7.66 5.61 18.64
CA GLY A 59 7.92 6.07 20.01
C GLY A 59 8.01 4.93 21.03
N GLY A 60 8.53 3.76 20.63
CA GLY A 60 8.66 2.57 21.47
C GLY A 60 7.44 1.64 21.47
N LEU A 61 6.38 1.95 20.72
CA LEU A 61 5.27 1.02 20.50
C LEU A 61 5.67 -0.12 19.54
N PRO A 62 5.09 -1.32 19.69
CA PRO A 62 5.36 -2.42 18.78
C PRO A 62 4.88 -2.07 17.37
N PHE A 63 5.84 -1.93 16.44
CA PHE A 63 5.58 -1.37 15.11
C PHE A 63 4.72 -2.30 14.23
N ALA A 64 4.94 -3.61 14.29
CA ALA A 64 4.17 -4.56 13.47
C ALA A 64 2.66 -4.56 13.79
N PRO A 65 2.21 -4.62 15.05
CA PRO A 65 0.81 -4.40 15.39
C PRO A 65 0.26 -3.06 14.91
N LEU A 66 1.04 -1.98 15.02
CA LEU A 66 0.63 -0.66 14.54
C LEU A 66 0.42 -0.64 13.01
N LEU A 67 1.35 -1.23 12.26
CA LEU A 67 1.26 -1.43 10.82
C LEU A 67 -0.02 -2.19 10.46
N VAL A 68 -0.28 -3.33 11.10
CA VAL A 68 -1.46 -4.17 10.83
C VAL A 68 -2.74 -3.40 11.13
N CYS A 69 -2.82 -2.72 12.27
CA CYS A 69 -3.96 -1.89 12.63
C CYS A 69 -4.18 -0.73 11.64
N ALA A 70 -3.12 -0.05 11.22
CA ALA A 70 -3.20 1.03 10.22
C ALA A 70 -3.70 0.52 8.87
N MET A 71 -3.20 -0.64 8.41
CA MET A 71 -3.66 -1.26 7.17
C MET A 71 -5.10 -1.74 7.25
N ALA A 72 -5.49 -2.38 8.36
CA ALA A 72 -6.86 -2.82 8.59
C ALA A 72 -7.83 -1.64 8.61
N ALA A 73 -7.49 -0.56 9.32
CA ALA A 73 -8.30 0.65 9.38
C ALA A 73 -8.45 1.32 8.00
N LEU A 74 -7.36 1.40 7.23
CA LEU A 74 -7.40 1.93 5.86
C LEU A 74 -8.25 1.06 4.94
N ALA A 75 -8.05 -0.26 4.96
CA ALA A 75 -8.83 -1.21 4.17
C ALA A 75 -10.32 -1.13 4.50
N LEU A 76 -10.66 -1.12 5.80
CA LEU A 76 -12.05 -0.98 6.25
C LEU A 76 -12.66 0.35 5.80
N ARG A 77 -11.93 1.46 5.94
CA ARG A 77 -12.40 2.79 5.47
C ARG A 77 -12.68 2.80 3.96
N LEU A 78 -11.83 2.16 3.16
CA LEU A 78 -11.99 2.07 1.71
C LEU A 78 -13.12 1.11 1.31
N TRP A 79 -13.31 0.04 2.08
CA TRP A 79 -14.41 -0.90 1.90
C TRP A 79 -15.78 -0.25 2.16
N LEU A 80 -15.89 0.52 3.25
CA LEU A 80 -17.13 1.19 3.65
C LEU A 80 -17.58 2.31 2.70
N ARG A 81 -16.72 2.72 1.76
CA ARG A 81 -17.02 3.80 0.81
C ARG A 81 -16.87 3.26 -0.60
N PRO A 82 -17.93 2.86 -1.33
CA PRO A 82 -17.81 2.30 -2.68
C PRO A 82 -16.99 3.20 -3.63
N ALA A 83 -16.26 2.58 -4.56
CA ALA A 83 -15.54 3.33 -5.59
C ALA A 83 -16.51 3.81 -6.66
N ALA A 84 -16.29 5.02 -7.18
CA ALA A 84 -17.16 5.58 -8.21
C ALA A 84 -17.06 4.80 -9.54
N ASP A 85 -15.87 4.27 -9.86
CA ASP A 85 -15.59 3.49 -11.07
C ASP A 85 -14.36 2.59 -10.90
N GLY A 86 -14.07 1.79 -11.93
CA GLY A 86 -12.93 0.87 -11.94
C GLY A 86 -11.57 1.55 -11.75
N ARG A 87 -11.36 2.75 -12.31
CA ARG A 87 -10.08 3.48 -12.11
C ARG A 87 -9.94 4.04 -10.69
N ALA A 88 -11.04 4.44 -10.07
CA ALA A 88 -11.05 4.81 -8.65
C ALA A 88 -10.80 3.59 -7.75
N ALA A 89 -11.32 2.41 -8.11
CA ALA A 89 -11.00 1.16 -7.42
C ALA A 89 -9.51 0.81 -7.56
N GLY A 90 -8.95 0.90 -8.77
CA GLY A 90 -7.52 0.70 -9.02
C GLY A 90 -6.64 1.66 -8.21
N GLY A 91 -7.04 2.93 -8.10
CA GLY A 91 -6.35 3.91 -7.25
C GLY A 91 -6.36 3.55 -5.76
N ARG A 92 -7.39 2.87 -5.27
CA ARG A 92 -7.45 2.41 -3.86
C ARG A 92 -6.60 1.17 -3.61
N VAL A 93 -6.54 0.27 -4.57
CA VAL A 93 -5.61 -0.88 -4.51
C VAL A 93 -4.17 -0.36 -4.50
N LEU A 94 -3.85 0.59 -5.38
CA LEU A 94 -2.55 1.24 -5.40
C LEU A 94 -2.26 1.97 -4.07
N LEU A 95 -3.24 2.67 -3.50
CA LEU A 95 -3.07 3.33 -2.19
C LEU A 95 -2.74 2.33 -1.07
N LEU A 96 -3.49 1.23 -0.97
CA LEU A 96 -3.22 0.18 0.02
C LEU A 96 -1.82 -0.39 -0.16
N PHE A 97 -1.44 -0.67 -1.40
CA PHE A 97 -0.12 -1.20 -1.73
C PHE A 97 1.01 -0.24 -1.39
N LEU A 98 0.86 1.06 -1.72
CA LEU A 98 1.86 2.08 -1.38
C LEU A 98 1.98 2.28 0.12
N CYS A 99 0.87 2.33 0.85
CA CYS A 99 0.92 2.45 2.30
C CYS A 99 1.61 1.23 2.94
N LEU A 100 1.36 0.03 2.42
CA LEU A 100 2.08 -1.17 2.86
C LEU A 100 3.59 -1.03 2.61
N LEU A 101 4.01 -0.66 1.39
CA LEU A 101 5.44 -0.51 1.07
C LEU A 101 6.12 0.60 1.88
N VAL A 102 5.45 1.72 2.09
CA VAL A 102 5.99 2.87 2.83
C VAL A 102 6.08 2.58 4.33
N LEU A 103 5.16 1.79 4.89
CA LEU A 103 5.21 1.43 6.30
C LEU A 103 6.15 0.24 6.55
N ALA A 104 6.11 -0.78 5.68
CA ALA A 104 6.95 -1.97 5.80
C ALA A 104 8.40 -1.74 5.33
N THR A 105 8.63 -0.71 4.50
CA THR A 105 9.93 -0.30 3.95
C THR A 105 10.86 -1.45 3.59
N PRO A 106 10.40 -2.38 2.72
CA PRO A 106 11.20 -3.55 2.42
C PRO A 106 12.50 -3.14 1.72
N ALA A 107 13.61 -3.78 2.07
CA ALA A 107 14.92 -3.35 1.56
C ALA A 107 15.07 -3.51 0.04
N TYR A 108 14.26 -4.38 -0.58
CA TYR A 108 14.42 -4.78 -1.97
C TYR A 108 13.67 -3.90 -2.99
N PRO A 109 14.37 -3.30 -3.98
CA PRO A 109 13.78 -2.44 -5.01
C PRO A 109 12.63 -3.05 -5.81
N TRP A 110 12.67 -4.36 -6.07
CA TRP A 110 11.71 -5.03 -6.96
C TRP A 110 10.29 -5.07 -6.41
N TYR A 111 10.08 -4.84 -5.11
CA TYR A 111 8.74 -4.71 -4.56
C TYR A 111 7.98 -3.51 -5.15
N ALA A 112 8.67 -2.47 -5.61
CA ALA A 112 8.04 -1.34 -6.29
C ALA A 112 7.50 -1.69 -7.69
N LEU A 113 7.91 -2.79 -8.31
CA LEU A 113 7.42 -3.20 -9.63
C LEU A 113 5.91 -3.51 -9.63
N LEU A 114 5.38 -4.00 -8.50
CA LEU A 114 3.94 -4.19 -8.37
C LEU A 114 3.20 -2.85 -8.42
N ALA A 115 3.73 -1.80 -7.79
CA ALA A 115 3.14 -0.46 -7.87
C ALA A 115 3.13 0.04 -9.31
N LEU A 116 4.22 -0.19 -10.05
CA LEU A 116 4.33 0.14 -11.48
C LEU A 116 3.23 -0.54 -12.31
N ALA A 117 2.91 -1.80 -12.04
CA ALA A 117 1.83 -2.52 -12.73
C ALA A 117 0.43 -1.91 -12.48
N PHE A 118 0.22 -1.26 -11.33
CA PHE A 118 -1.06 -0.63 -10.98
C PHE A 118 -1.22 0.82 -11.45
N LEU A 119 -0.12 1.52 -11.82
CA LEU A 119 -0.17 2.89 -12.34
C LEU A 119 -1.22 3.12 -13.44
N PRO A 120 -1.28 2.31 -14.52
CA PRO A 120 -2.25 2.54 -15.60
C PRO A 120 -3.70 2.30 -15.18
N LEU A 121 -3.92 1.50 -14.14
CA LEU A 121 -5.24 1.14 -13.61
C LEU A 121 -5.79 2.19 -12.63
N ALA A 122 -4.94 3.09 -12.15
CA ALA A 122 -5.29 4.09 -11.16
C ALA A 122 -5.60 5.46 -11.78
N ARG A 123 -6.19 6.34 -10.96
CA ARG A 123 -6.31 7.78 -11.22
C ARG A 123 -6.25 8.56 -9.90
N GLY A 124 -5.98 9.86 -10.01
CA GLY A 124 -6.00 10.80 -8.89
C GLY A 124 -4.64 10.95 -8.22
N ILE A 125 -4.65 11.62 -7.06
CA ILE A 125 -3.44 12.09 -6.39
C ILE A 125 -2.50 10.98 -5.93
N VAL A 126 -2.98 9.73 -5.82
CA VAL A 126 -2.18 8.55 -5.48
C VAL A 126 -1.09 8.23 -6.50
N LEU A 127 -1.21 8.71 -7.74
CA LEU A 127 -0.20 8.52 -8.78
C LEU A 127 1.12 9.25 -8.48
N LEU A 128 1.07 10.35 -7.73
CA LEU A 128 2.26 11.11 -7.35
C LEU A 128 3.19 10.30 -6.43
N PRO A 129 2.75 9.82 -5.24
CA PRO A 129 3.60 8.98 -4.39
C PRO A 129 3.96 7.67 -5.08
N ALA A 130 3.09 7.11 -5.93
CA ALA A 130 3.42 5.92 -6.71
C ALA A 130 4.61 6.15 -7.64
N THR A 131 4.56 7.23 -8.42
CA THR A 131 5.61 7.60 -9.36
C THR A 131 6.91 7.85 -8.62
N ILE A 132 6.89 8.61 -7.51
CA ILE A 132 8.07 8.85 -6.67
C ILE A 132 8.69 7.54 -6.23
N LEU A 133 7.91 6.63 -5.62
CA LEU A 133 8.41 5.35 -5.14
C LEU A 133 9.01 4.53 -6.29
N THR A 134 8.29 4.38 -7.41
CA THR A 134 8.75 3.57 -8.53
C THR A 134 9.98 4.13 -9.23
N ALA A 135 10.08 5.46 -9.36
CA ALA A 135 11.20 6.11 -10.03
C ALA A 135 12.48 6.09 -9.18
N THR A 136 12.33 6.08 -7.85
CA THR A 136 13.45 6.15 -6.90
C THR A 136 13.82 4.80 -6.31
N ALA A 137 12.96 3.78 -6.40
CA ALA A 137 13.23 2.43 -5.92
C ALA A 137 14.59 1.84 -6.40
N PRO A 138 15.06 2.07 -7.65
CA PRO A 138 16.38 1.59 -8.06
C PRO A 138 17.54 2.10 -7.19
N LEU A 139 17.39 3.26 -6.53
CA LEU A 139 18.40 3.79 -5.60
C LEU A 139 18.59 2.91 -4.38
N LEU A 140 17.59 2.09 -4.01
CA LEU A 140 17.70 1.14 -2.90
C LEU A 140 18.77 0.07 -3.15
N TYR A 141 19.18 -0.17 -4.41
CA TYR A 141 20.35 -1.02 -4.69
C TYR A 141 21.64 -0.46 -4.11
N VAL A 142 21.76 0.87 -3.96
CA VAL A 142 22.92 1.50 -3.32
C VAL A 142 22.94 1.15 -1.83
N HIS A 143 21.78 1.18 -1.16
CA HIS A 143 21.66 0.77 0.23
C HIS A 143 22.02 -0.71 0.40
N LEU A 144 21.48 -1.59 -0.46
CA LEU A 144 21.70 -3.04 -0.38
C LEU A 144 23.13 -3.51 -0.71
N LYS A 145 23.82 -2.84 -1.64
CA LYS A 145 25.13 -3.30 -2.14
C LYS A 145 26.32 -2.59 -1.51
N SER A 146 26.09 -1.44 -0.87
CA SER A 146 27.18 -0.68 -0.26
C SER A 146 27.53 -1.25 1.10
N ALA A 147 28.82 -1.46 1.36
CA ALA A 147 29.32 -1.90 2.67
C ALA A 147 29.00 -0.90 3.80
N SER A 148 28.77 0.37 3.46
CA SER A 148 28.39 1.42 4.42
C SER A 148 26.89 1.54 4.68
N GLU A 149 26.06 0.75 3.97
CA GLU A 149 24.59 0.74 4.09
C GLU A 149 23.97 2.16 4.22
N PRO A 150 24.23 3.07 3.26
CA PRO A 150 23.82 4.45 3.39
C PRO A 150 22.29 4.55 3.48
N VAL A 151 21.80 5.42 4.38
CA VAL A 151 20.35 5.56 4.67
C VAL A 151 19.66 6.53 3.69
N TRP A 152 20.40 7.38 2.99
CA TRP A 152 19.83 8.36 2.07
C TRP A 152 18.92 7.79 0.97
N PRO A 153 19.15 6.58 0.39
CA PRO A 153 18.21 6.01 -0.57
C PRO A 153 16.84 5.72 0.05
N LEU A 154 16.78 5.34 1.33
CA LEU A 154 15.53 5.15 2.05
C LEU A 154 14.79 6.48 2.25
N HIS A 155 15.51 7.57 2.56
CA HIS A 155 14.92 8.91 2.66
C HIS A 155 14.31 9.37 1.33
N VAL A 156 15.00 9.13 0.21
CA VAL A 156 14.53 9.51 -1.11
C VAL A 156 13.32 8.67 -1.53
N ALA A 157 13.41 7.34 -1.43
CA ALA A 157 12.36 6.44 -1.89
C ALA A 157 11.15 6.42 -0.96
N TYR A 158 11.36 6.07 0.31
CA TYR A 158 10.28 5.95 1.28
C TYR A 158 9.90 7.29 1.90
N GLY A 159 10.87 8.13 2.27
CA GLY A 159 10.59 9.46 2.82
C GLY A 159 9.87 10.37 1.83
N GLY A 160 10.33 10.44 0.57
CA GLY A 160 9.68 11.20 -0.49
C GLY A 160 8.25 10.72 -0.77
N SER A 161 8.04 9.41 -0.84
CA SER A 161 6.72 8.80 -1.06
C SER A 161 5.79 9.00 0.13
N ALA A 162 6.29 8.89 1.36
CA ALA A 162 5.53 9.15 2.59
C ALA A 162 5.07 10.62 2.66
N ALA A 163 5.96 11.56 2.34
CA ALA A 163 5.62 12.97 2.29
C ALA A 163 4.53 13.25 1.24
N ALA A 164 4.63 12.67 0.05
CA ALA A 164 3.62 12.81 -0.99
C ALA A 164 2.27 12.16 -0.58
N LEU A 165 2.28 11.02 0.10
CA LEU A 165 1.07 10.41 0.67
C LEU A 165 0.43 11.30 1.73
N ALA A 166 1.23 11.88 2.63
CA ALA A 166 0.73 12.78 3.67
C ALA A 166 0.11 14.05 3.06
N LEU A 167 0.77 14.66 2.08
CA LEU A 167 0.23 15.82 1.35
C LEU A 167 -1.07 15.48 0.61
N ALA A 168 -1.13 14.32 -0.03
CA ALA A 168 -2.35 13.82 -0.68
C ALA A 168 -3.50 13.63 0.32
N ALA A 169 -3.21 13.09 1.50
CA ALA A 169 -4.19 12.91 2.57
C ALA A 169 -4.67 14.27 3.10
N LEU A 170 -3.76 15.21 3.36
CA LEU A 170 -4.09 16.57 3.82
C LEU A 170 -4.94 17.32 2.80
N TRP A 171 -4.63 17.20 1.51
CA TRP A 171 -5.41 17.79 0.44
C TRP A 171 -6.83 17.22 0.39
N ALA A 172 -6.96 15.88 0.50
CA ALA A 172 -8.27 15.23 0.56
C ALA A 172 -9.09 15.64 1.80
N LEU A 173 -8.43 15.84 2.94
CA LEU A 173 -9.09 16.34 4.17
C LEU A 173 -9.55 17.79 4.02
N ARG A 174 -8.77 18.66 3.37
CA ARG A 174 -9.16 20.05 3.08
C ARG A 174 -10.37 20.13 2.16
N GLY A 175 -10.46 19.29 1.14
CA GLY A 175 -11.63 19.20 0.26
C GLY A 175 -12.92 18.74 0.97
N LEU A 176 -12.80 18.05 2.12
CA LEU A 176 -13.94 17.68 2.95
C LEU A 176 -14.39 18.79 3.91
N VAL A 177 -13.47 19.66 4.33
CA VAL A 177 -13.75 20.78 5.26
C VAL A 177 -14.20 22.03 4.50
N GLY A 178 -13.70 22.27 3.29
CA GLY A 178 -14.06 23.39 2.43
C GLY A 178 -15.24 23.10 1.49
N GLY A 179 -16.38 22.65 2.04
CA GLY A 179 -17.61 22.45 1.25
C GLY A 179 -17.94 23.66 0.36
N PRO A 180 -18.63 23.45 -0.79
CA PRO A 180 -18.79 24.49 -1.80
C PRO A 180 -19.36 25.78 -1.19
N PRO A 181 -18.87 26.96 -1.61
CA PRO A 181 -19.44 28.22 -1.14
C PRO A 181 -20.92 28.26 -1.49
N ARG A 182 -21.78 28.44 -0.48
CA ARG A 182 -23.21 28.76 -0.67
C ARG A 182 -23.32 30.17 -1.26
N LEU A 183 -22.97 30.35 -2.53
CA LEU A 183 -23.09 31.63 -3.23
C LEU A 183 -23.70 31.38 -4.61
N ALA A 184 -24.96 30.93 -4.66
CA ALA A 184 -25.88 31.06 -5.81
C ALA A 184 -27.27 30.45 -5.54
N GLN A 185 -27.93 30.79 -4.42
CA GLN A 185 -29.37 30.48 -4.24
C GLN A 185 -30.25 31.71 -4.01
N ASN A 186 -29.67 32.92 -3.91
CA ASN A 186 -30.42 34.17 -3.72
C ASN A 186 -30.27 35.16 -4.88
N ALA A 187 -30.07 34.68 -6.11
CA ALA A 187 -30.05 35.54 -7.28
C ALA A 187 -30.74 34.86 -8.47
N ALA A 188 -32.06 34.84 -8.43
CA ALA A 188 -32.92 34.85 -9.60
C ALA A 188 -34.08 35.82 -9.30
N PRO A 189 -34.53 36.57 -10.32
CA PRO A 189 -34.95 37.96 -10.24
C PRO A 189 -36.27 38.23 -9.51
#